data_AF-A0A370EZI8-F1
#
_entry.id   AF-A0A370EZI8-F1
#
_cell.length_a   1.000
_cell.length_b   1.000
_cell.length_c   1.000
_cell.angle_alpha   90.00
_cell.angle_beta   90.00
_cell.angle_gamma   90.00
#
_symmetry.space_group_name_H-M   'P 1'
#
loop_
_entity.id
_entity.type
_entity.pdbx_description
1 polymer ?
#
loop_
_entity_poly.entity_id
_entity_poly.type
_entity_poly.pdbx_seq_one_letter_code
_entity_poly.pdbx_strand_id
1 'polypeptide(L)'
;MKDKLNLITDAFHVAGIDNKNVEFSITEYSLNSKLSFKFNNINELLLFLDVLPTSEKGKVVNAKFVESGIDPEKFFYVNFFKPKINEL
;
A
#
# COMPACT_ATOMS: atom_id res chain seq x y z
N MET A 1 12.43 -1.38 12.99
CA MET A 1 11.95 -1.56 11.59
C MET A 1 11.03 -2.77 11.43
N LYS A 2 11.09 -3.82 12.28
CA LYS A 2 10.17 -4.99 12.23
C LYS A 2 8.71 -4.68 12.62
N ASP A 3 8.48 -3.60 13.35
CA ASP A 3 7.18 -3.29 13.96
C ASP A 3 6.09 -2.91 12.96
N LYS A 4 6.43 -2.25 11.85
CA LYS A 4 5.44 -1.77 10.88
C LYS A 4 4.91 -2.89 9.97
N LEU A 5 5.75 -3.84 9.58
CA LEU A 5 5.35 -5.02 8.80
C LEU A 5 4.46 -5.97 9.60
N ASN A 6 4.73 -6.09 10.91
CA ASN A 6 3.89 -6.83 11.83
C ASN A 6 2.51 -6.20 11.94
N LEU A 7 2.40 -4.86 11.96
CA LEU A 7 1.11 -4.16 12.00
C LEU A 7 0.23 -4.51 10.79
N ILE A 8 0.81 -4.56 9.59
CA ILE A 8 0.05 -4.89 8.37
C ILE A 8 -0.29 -6.38 8.34
N THR A 9 0.66 -7.24 8.67
CA THR A 9 0.41 -8.68 8.73
C THR A 9 -0.67 -9.03 9.76
N ASP A 10 -0.64 -8.37 10.92
CA ASP A 10 -1.67 -8.48 11.95
C ASP A 10 -3.01 -7.92 11.47
N ALA A 11 -3.03 -6.75 10.83
CA ALA A 11 -4.25 -6.19 10.25
C ALA A 11 -4.85 -7.08 9.16
N PHE A 12 -4.03 -7.73 8.33
CA PHE A 12 -4.44 -8.68 7.31
C PHE A 12 -4.97 -9.98 7.93
N HIS A 13 -4.33 -10.48 8.99
CA HIS A 13 -4.76 -11.64 9.73
C HIS A 13 -6.10 -11.38 10.45
N VAL A 14 -6.23 -10.26 11.15
CA VAL A 14 -7.47 -9.80 11.80
C VAL A 14 -8.59 -9.57 10.78
N ALA A 15 -8.25 -9.10 9.57
CA ALA A 15 -9.22 -8.95 8.49
C ALA A 15 -9.54 -10.26 7.76
N GLY A 16 -8.83 -11.36 8.02
CA GLY A 16 -8.99 -12.64 7.32
C GLY A 16 -8.67 -12.55 5.83
N ILE A 17 -7.58 -11.85 5.48
CA ILE A 17 -7.08 -11.69 4.11
C ILE A 17 -5.84 -12.56 3.91
N ASP A 18 -5.94 -13.52 3.00
CA ASP A 18 -4.79 -14.28 2.51
C ASP A 18 -3.90 -13.37 1.64
N ASN A 19 -2.63 -13.22 2.03
CA ASN A 19 -1.66 -12.27 1.46
C ASN A 19 -1.46 -12.40 -0.06
N LYS A 20 -1.92 -13.51 -0.66
CA LYS A 20 -1.78 -13.81 -2.10
C LYS A 20 -2.82 -13.18 -3.01
N ASN A 21 -3.98 -12.76 -2.49
CA ASN A 21 -5.08 -12.24 -3.33
C ASN A 21 -5.56 -10.85 -2.90
N VAL A 22 -4.77 -10.10 -2.12
CA VAL A 22 -5.19 -8.76 -1.71
C VAL A 22 -5.18 -7.82 -2.91
N GLU A 23 -6.30 -7.13 -3.14
CA GLU A 23 -6.34 -6.00 -4.05
C GLU A 23 -6.07 -4.71 -3.27
N PHE A 24 -5.45 -3.75 -3.91
CA PHE A 24 -5.16 -2.45 -3.29
C PHE A 24 -5.48 -1.31 -4.24
N SER A 25 -5.83 -0.16 -3.67
CA SER A 25 -6.02 1.09 -4.38
C SER A 25 -5.35 2.22 -3.63
N ILE A 26 -4.72 3.13 -4.38
CA ILE A 26 -3.97 4.24 -3.83
C ILE A 26 -4.78 5.51 -4.10
N THR A 27 -5.18 6.20 -3.03
CA THR A 27 -6.07 7.37 -3.11
C THR A 27 -5.64 8.45 -2.12
N GLU A 28 -6.05 9.69 -2.34
CA GLU A 28 -5.77 10.81 -1.42
C GLU A 28 -6.61 10.76 -0.13
N TYR A 29 -7.61 9.86 -0.08
CA TYR A 29 -8.53 9.67 1.04
C TYR A 29 -8.58 8.21 1.48
N SER A 30 -8.95 7.96 2.74
CA SER A 30 -9.19 6.61 3.25
C SER A 30 -10.56 6.10 2.80
N LEU A 31 -10.65 4.82 2.44
CA LEU A 31 -11.91 4.11 2.20
C LEU A 31 -12.65 3.70 3.50
N ASN A 32 -12.31 4.32 4.63
CA ASN A 32 -12.87 4.05 5.97
C ASN A 32 -12.84 2.56 6.35
N SER A 33 -11.79 1.86 5.88
CA SER A 33 -11.53 0.46 6.19
C SER A 33 -10.36 0.38 7.17
N LYS A 34 -10.36 -0.63 8.04
CA LYS A 34 -9.21 -0.93 8.93
C LYS A 34 -7.93 -1.26 8.16
N LEU A 35 -8.04 -1.45 6.86
CA LEU A 35 -6.97 -1.78 5.93
C LEU A 35 -6.55 -0.59 5.05
N SER A 36 -6.92 0.63 5.46
CA SER A 36 -6.43 1.87 4.86
C SER A 36 -5.21 2.35 5.63
N PHE A 37 -4.04 2.33 4.98
CA PHE A 37 -2.79 2.79 5.58
C PHE A 37 -2.39 4.13 4.95
N LYS A 38 -2.26 5.15 5.79
CA LYS A 38 -1.76 6.45 5.36
C LYS A 38 -0.23 6.41 5.27
N PHE A 39 0.29 6.88 4.14
CA PHE A 39 1.70 7.16 3.95
C PHE A 39 1.88 8.66 3.72
N ASN A 40 2.89 9.26 4.33
CA ASN A 40 3.15 10.70 4.22
C ASN A 40 3.72 11.10 2.86
N ASN A 41 4.39 10.16 2.17
CA ASN A 41 4.97 10.32 0.85
C ASN A 41 5.45 8.94 0.34
N ILE A 42 5.95 8.92 -0.89
CA ILE A 42 6.41 7.68 -1.51
C ILE A 42 7.65 7.10 -0.82
N ASN A 43 8.52 7.91 -0.22
CA ASN A 43 9.69 7.41 0.51
C ASN A 43 9.26 6.58 1.72
N GLU A 44 8.19 6.99 2.42
CA GLU A 44 7.65 6.21 3.53
C GLU A 44 7.09 4.86 3.08
N LEU A 45 6.45 4.82 1.90
CA LEU A 45 6.01 3.57 1.27
C LEU A 45 7.19 2.69 0.85
N LEU A 46 8.22 3.27 0.22
CA LEU A 46 9.40 2.54 -0.21
C LEU A 46 10.17 1.96 0.98
N LEU A 47 10.34 2.73 2.04
CA LEU A 47 10.88 2.26 3.33
C LEU A 47 10.03 1.14 3.92
N PHE A 48 8.70 1.25 3.81
CA PHE A 48 7.79 0.20 4.26
C PHE A 48 7.96 -1.11 3.47
N LEU A 49 8.18 -1.00 2.16
CA LEU A 49 8.42 -2.14 1.26
C LEU A 49 9.85 -2.68 1.34
N ASP A 50 10.72 -2.11 2.19
CA ASP A 50 12.15 -2.40 2.25
C ASP A 50 12.85 -2.21 0.89
N VAL A 51 12.37 -1.23 0.11
CA VAL A 51 12.88 -0.88 -1.22
C VAL A 51 13.64 0.43 -1.14
N LEU A 52 14.88 0.43 -1.63
CA LEU A 52 15.66 1.66 -1.75
C LEU A 52 15.07 2.54 -2.88
N PRO A 53 14.89 3.85 -2.67
CA PRO A 53 14.36 4.75 -3.71
C PRO A 53 15.26 4.85 -4.93
N THR A 54 16.58 4.65 -4.75
CA THR A 54 17.57 4.64 -5.83
C THR A 54 17.61 3.33 -6.61
N SER A 55 17.02 2.26 -6.09
CA SER A 55 16.94 0.97 -6.79
C SER A 55 16.02 1.06 -8.01
N GLU A 56 16.21 0.15 -8.97
CA GLU A 56 15.33 0.05 -10.13
C GLU A 56 13.86 -0.12 -9.74
N LYS A 57 13.58 -0.94 -8.71
CA LYS A 57 12.25 -1.11 -8.14
C LYS A 57 11.68 0.20 -7.58
N GLY A 58 12.48 0.96 -6.84
CA GLY A 58 12.07 2.26 -6.30
C GLY A 58 11.69 3.26 -7.40
N LYS A 59 12.48 3.31 -8.47
CA LYS A 59 12.21 4.15 -9.64
C LYS A 59 10.92 3.74 -10.36
N VAL A 60 10.68 2.44 -10.53
CA VAL A 60 9.46 1.91 -11.16
C VAL A 60 8.22 2.25 -10.33
N VAL A 61 8.29 2.08 -9.00
CA VAL A 61 7.18 2.45 -8.11
C VAL A 61 6.90 3.95 -8.20
N ASN A 62 7.93 4.79 -8.20
CA ASN A 62 7.78 6.24 -8.36
C ASN A 62 7.16 6.64 -9.70
N ALA A 63 7.60 6.01 -10.80
CA ALA A 63 7.00 6.25 -12.11
C ALA A 63 5.51 5.90 -12.11
N LYS A 64 5.12 4.74 -11.55
CA LYS A 64 3.71 4.32 -11.49
C LYS A 64 2.82 5.26 -10.69
N PHE A 65 3.35 5.87 -9.63
CA PHE A 65 2.64 6.89 -8.86
C PHE A 65 2.32 8.11 -9.73
N VAL A 66 3.33 8.64 -10.42
CA VAL A 66 3.18 9.79 -11.32
C VAL A 66 2.24 9.46 -12.50
N GLU A 67 2.38 8.28 -13.11
CA GLU A 67 1.49 7.79 -14.17
C GLU A 67 0.03 7.69 -13.73
N SER A 68 -0.21 7.39 -12.45
CA SER A 68 -1.55 7.32 -11.85
C SER A 68 -2.08 8.70 -11.44
N GLY A 69 -1.35 9.77 -11.72
CA GLY A 69 -1.70 11.14 -11.33
C GLY A 69 -1.55 11.41 -9.84
N ILE A 70 -0.85 10.54 -9.11
CA ILE A 70 -0.60 10.68 -7.67
C ILE A 70 0.72 11.40 -7.47
N ASP A 71 0.68 12.50 -6.72
CA ASP A 71 1.88 13.25 -6.38
C ASP A 71 2.72 12.47 -5.34
N PRO A 72 3.96 12.08 -5.65
CA PRO A 72 4.79 11.24 -4.77
C PRO A 72 5.28 11.99 -3.51
N GLU A 73 5.20 13.32 -3.48
CA GLU A 73 5.60 14.14 -2.34
C GLU A 73 4.44 14.39 -1.37
N LYS A 74 3.19 14.23 -1.84
CA LYS A 74 2.00 14.31 -1.00
C LYS A 74 1.71 13.02 -0.26
N PHE A 75 0.90 13.14 0.79
CA PHE A 75 0.38 11.98 1.49
C PHE A 75 -0.66 11.27 0.63
N PHE A 76 -0.76 9.95 0.81
CA PHE A 76 -1.76 9.12 0.17
C PHE A 76 -2.13 7.96 1.10
N TYR A 77 -3.22 7.28 0.78
CA TYR A 77 -3.67 6.08 1.45
C TYR A 77 -3.51 4.89 0.51
N VAL A 78 -2.90 3.82 1.02
CA VAL A 78 -2.99 2.50 0.40
C VAL A 78 -4.13 1.77 1.07
N ASN A 79 -5.21 1.57 0.33
CA ASN A 79 -6.41 0.91 0.80
C ASN A 79 -6.40 -0.53 0.29
N PHE A 80 -6.25 -1.48 1.19
CA PHE A 80 -6.40 -2.88 0.85
C PHE A 80 -7.86 -3.32 1.01
N PHE A 81 -8.32 -4.15 0.08
CA PHE A 81 -9.64 -4.74 0.13
C PHE A 81 -9.54 -6.22 -0.19
N LYS A 82 -10.49 -6.98 0.36
CA LYS A 82 -10.66 -8.36 -0.05
C LYS A 82 -10.97 -8.37 -1.55
N PRO A 83 -10.32 -9.25 -2.32
CA PRO A 83 -10.74 -9.48 -3.68
C PRO A 83 -12.22 -9.86 -3.60
N LYS A 84 -13.06 -9.22 -4.42
CA LYS A 84 -14.37 -9.81 -4.68
C LYS A 84 -14.06 -11.13 -5.37
N ILE A 85 -14.13 -12.23 -4.62
CA ILE A 85 -14.28 -13.54 -5.24
C ILE A 85 -15.57 -13.38 -6.03
N ASN A 86 -15.43 -13.23 -7.34
CA ASN A 86 -16.54 -13.31 -8.25
C ASN A 86 -16.97 -14.77 -8.18
N GLU A 87 -17.83 -15.10 -7.22
CA GLU A 87 -18.57 -16.35 -7.26
C GLU A 87 -19.27 -16.36 -8.63
N LEU A 88 -18.89 -17.35 -9.44
CA LEU A 88 -19.32 -17.55 -10.83
C LEU A 88 -20.84 -17.44 -10.99
#